data_AF-A0A7V3BIE7-F1
#
_entry.id   AF-A0A7V3BIE7-F1
#
_cell.length_a   1.000
_cell.length_b   1.000
_cell.length_c   1.000
_cell.angle_alpha   90.00
_cell.angle_beta   90.00
_cell.angle_gamma   90.00
#
_symmetry.space_group_name_H-M   'P 1'
#
loop_
_entity.id
_entity.type
_entity.pdbx_description
1 polymer ?
#
loop_
_entity_poly.entity_id
_entity_poly.type
_entity_poly.pdbx_seq_one_letter_code
_entity_poly.pdbx_strand_id
1 'polypeptide(L)'
;MTEALLMPISYDFAMHIVHSEVIFYITQQDSVLRKVDERLKVTQNGQTLLDIPLIKVSQVVLYGRVTVTAATVATLVEPGVGLCYLSEQGRYIGRLEPHFSKNSLLRADQWRAAFDEQRKLAIARQFVQGKLETVRVMLLRANREQDSPALTRAIDGLKDALRRAPGVPRSGRLAGP
;
A
#
# COMPACT_ATOMS: atom_id res chain seq x y z
N MET A 1 6.08 -24.17 36.27
CA MET A 1 7.08 -23.52 35.40
C MET A 1 7.70 -24.66 34.60
N THR A 2 7.63 -24.78 33.28
CA THR A 2 7.60 -23.78 32.21
C THR A 2 7.26 -24.58 30.96
N GLU A 3 6.09 -24.40 30.34
CA GLU A 3 5.80 -24.95 29.02
C GLU A 3 4.70 -24.12 28.35
N ALA A 4 5.12 -22.97 27.83
CA ALA A 4 4.29 -22.07 27.01
C ALA A 4 5.22 -21.21 26.15
N LEU A 5 5.90 -21.83 25.20
CA LEU A 5 6.54 -21.10 24.11
C LEU A 5 6.59 -22.03 22.90
N LEU A 6 6.24 -21.50 21.73
CA LEU A 6 6.06 -22.17 20.44
C LEU A 6 4.61 -22.56 20.11
N MET A 7 3.74 -21.56 20.04
CA MET A 7 2.78 -21.51 18.93
C MET A 7 3.17 -20.38 17.98
N PRO A 8 3.27 -20.64 16.66
CA PRO A 8 3.75 -19.68 15.70
C PRO A 8 2.69 -18.60 15.44
N ILE A 9 3.17 -17.37 15.31
CA ILE A 9 2.47 -16.10 15.04
C ILE A 9 1.72 -16.08 13.68
N SER A 10 1.47 -17.24 13.06
CA SER A 10 1.04 -17.37 11.67
C SER A 10 -0.47 -17.55 11.46
N TYR A 11 -1.28 -17.88 12.48
CA TYR A 11 -2.72 -18.11 12.28
C TYR A 11 -3.58 -16.84 12.38
N ASP A 12 -3.23 -15.89 13.28
CA ASP A 12 -3.98 -14.65 13.47
C ASP A 12 -3.78 -13.66 12.29
N PHE A 13 -2.60 -13.68 11.68
CA PHE A 13 -2.29 -12.86 10.51
C PHE A 13 -2.94 -13.39 9.21
N ALA A 14 -3.18 -14.70 9.11
CA ALA A 14 -3.75 -15.33 7.92
C ALA A 14 -5.28 -15.17 7.83
N MET A 15 -6.01 -15.06 8.97
CA MET A 15 -7.46 -14.81 8.95
C MET A 15 -7.82 -13.39 8.50
N HIS A 16 -6.91 -12.42 8.60
CA HIS A 16 -7.17 -11.03 8.20
C HIS A 16 -7.05 -10.76 6.68
N ILE A 17 -6.56 -11.72 5.89
CA ILE A 17 -6.28 -11.54 4.45
C ILE A 17 -7.52 -11.80 3.56
N VAL A 18 -8.67 -12.22 4.13
CA VAL A 18 -9.90 -12.51 3.37
C VAL A 18 -11.02 -11.49 3.63
N HIS A 19 -10.70 -10.27 4.06
CA HIS A 19 -11.56 -9.11 3.82
C HIS A 19 -10.90 -8.25 2.75
N SER A 20 -11.30 -8.42 1.49
CA SER A 20 -10.84 -7.56 0.39
C SER A 20 -11.43 -6.16 0.57
N GLU A 21 -10.83 -5.38 1.47
CA GLU A 21 -11.13 -3.95 1.58
C GLU A 21 -10.61 -3.26 0.30
N VAL A 22 -11.53 -2.62 -0.44
CA VAL A 22 -11.28 -2.01 -1.73
C VAL A 22 -11.00 -0.52 -1.55
N ILE A 23 -10.01 -0.02 -2.30
CA ILE A 23 -9.77 1.42 -2.46
C ILE A 23 -10.64 1.92 -3.62
N PHE A 24 -11.54 2.86 -3.34
CA PHE A 24 -12.42 3.43 -4.37
C PHE A 24 -11.89 4.75 -4.91
N TYR A 25 -11.80 4.83 -6.24
CA TYR A 25 -11.37 6.02 -6.96
C TYR A 25 -12.60 6.69 -7.58
N ILE A 26 -12.84 7.95 -7.24
CA ILE A 26 -13.92 8.75 -7.82
C ILE A 26 -13.29 9.83 -8.69
N THR A 27 -13.43 9.66 -10.00
CA THR A 27 -12.87 10.55 -11.02
C THR A 27 -13.93 11.39 -11.73
N GLN A 28 -15.21 11.06 -11.56
CA GLN A 28 -16.32 11.78 -12.17
C GLN A 28 -16.47 13.17 -11.55
N GLN A 29 -16.31 14.21 -12.37
CA GLN A 29 -16.39 15.59 -11.91
C GLN A 29 -17.82 15.97 -11.50
N ASP A 30 -17.95 16.93 -10.59
CA ASP A 30 -19.24 17.44 -10.10
C ASP A 30 -20.13 16.33 -9.50
N SER A 31 -19.50 15.26 -9.02
CA SER A 31 -20.17 14.16 -8.32
C SER A 31 -20.17 14.41 -6.82
N VAL A 32 -21.17 13.83 -6.15
CA VAL A 32 -21.35 13.91 -4.70
C VAL A 32 -21.28 12.52 -4.10
N LEU A 33 -20.29 12.32 -3.23
CA LEU A 33 -20.17 11.16 -2.36
C LEU A 33 -20.99 11.38 -1.10
N ARG A 34 -21.90 10.44 -0.81
CA ARG A 34 -22.76 10.45 0.37
C ARG A 34 -22.91 9.07 1.01
N LYS A 35 -22.95 9.02 2.34
CA LYS A 35 -23.38 7.84 3.11
C LYS A 35 -24.91 7.77 3.13
N VAL A 36 -25.45 6.61 2.79
CA VAL A 36 -26.88 6.28 2.92
C VAL A 36 -26.94 4.93 3.59
N ASP A 37 -27.41 4.89 4.84
CA ASP A 37 -27.31 3.72 5.72
C ASP A 37 -25.88 3.15 5.71
N GLU A 38 -25.67 1.84 5.63
CA GLU A 38 -24.35 1.23 5.62
C GLU A 38 -23.71 1.17 4.22
N ARG A 39 -24.00 2.18 3.39
CA ARG A 39 -23.59 2.22 1.98
C ARG A 39 -23.04 3.59 1.60
N LEU A 40 -22.04 3.59 0.73
CA LEU A 40 -21.55 4.78 0.06
C LEU A 40 -22.16 4.87 -1.33
N LYS A 41 -22.76 6.03 -1.63
CA LYS A 41 -23.33 6.35 -2.93
C LYS A 41 -22.58 7.50 -3.56
N VAL A 42 -22.24 7.36 -4.84
CA VAL A 42 -21.75 8.44 -5.68
C VAL A 42 -22.88 8.83 -6.62
N THR A 43 -23.17 10.11 -6.66
CA THR A 43 -24.30 10.66 -7.43
C THR A 43 -23.84 11.83 -8.28
N GLN A 44 -24.43 12.00 -9.46
CA GLN A 44 -24.19 13.15 -10.33
C GLN A 44 -25.51 13.49 -11.01
N ASN A 45 -25.91 14.77 -11.03
CA ASN A 45 -27.13 15.23 -11.71
C ASN A 45 -28.40 14.41 -11.38
N GLY A 46 -28.54 14.00 -10.11
CA GLY A 46 -29.68 13.18 -9.64
C GLY A 46 -29.58 11.68 -9.95
N GLN A 47 -28.59 11.23 -10.71
CA GLN A 47 -28.36 9.81 -11.01
C GLN A 47 -27.34 9.20 -10.04
N THR A 48 -27.53 7.94 -9.68
CA THR A 48 -26.56 7.17 -8.87
C THR A 48 -25.59 6.47 -9.79
N LEU A 49 -24.30 6.81 -9.68
CA LEU A 49 -23.21 6.25 -10.48
C LEU A 49 -22.59 5.03 -9.81
N LEU A 50 -22.56 5.01 -8.48
CA LEU A 50 -21.97 3.95 -7.69
C LEU A 50 -22.76 3.77 -6.39
N ASP A 51 -22.94 2.52 -5.98
CA ASP A 51 -23.59 2.16 -4.72
C ASP A 51 -22.90 0.92 -4.14
N ILE A 52 -22.15 1.11 -3.05
CA ILE A 52 -21.28 0.07 -2.47
C ILE A 52 -21.46 -0.05 -0.94
N PRO A 53 -21.36 -1.25 -0.35
CA PRO A 53 -21.35 -1.40 1.10
C PRO A 53 -20.13 -0.72 1.72
N LEU A 54 -20.33 0.08 2.78
CA LEU A 54 -19.27 0.81 3.47
C LEU A 54 -18.21 -0.15 4.06
N ILE A 55 -18.63 -1.31 4.59
CA ILE A 55 -17.75 -2.33 5.17
C ILE A 55 -16.69 -2.89 4.20
N LYS A 56 -16.88 -2.70 2.89
CA LYS A 56 -15.92 -3.14 1.86
C LYS A 56 -14.91 -2.07 1.47
N VAL A 57 -14.96 -0.89 2.08
CA VAL A 57 -14.16 0.27 1.66
C VAL A 57 -13.10 0.54 2.72
N SER A 58 -11.82 0.44 2.34
CA SER A 58 -10.70 0.85 3.21
C SER A 58 -10.33 2.31 3.03
N GLN A 59 -10.54 2.85 1.83
CA GLN A 59 -10.13 4.20 1.48
C GLN A 59 -10.92 4.72 0.27
N VAL A 60 -11.16 6.01 0.22
CA VAL A 60 -11.70 6.71 -0.96
C VAL A 60 -10.71 7.76 -1.45
N VAL A 61 -10.47 7.78 -2.76
CA VAL A 61 -9.62 8.75 -3.46
C VAL A 61 -10.50 9.59 -4.37
N LEU A 62 -10.42 10.91 -4.22
CA LEU A 62 -11.30 11.90 -4.83
C LEU A 62 -10.49 12.77 -5.78
N TYR A 63 -10.88 12.85 -7.05
CA TYR A 63 -10.18 13.65 -8.06
C TYR A 63 -10.98 14.89 -8.46
N GLY A 64 -10.35 16.06 -8.31
CA GLY A 64 -10.91 17.31 -8.79
C GLY A 64 -12.16 17.72 -8.00
N ARG A 65 -13.24 18.04 -8.71
CA ARG A 65 -14.47 18.62 -8.17
C ARG A 65 -15.45 17.57 -7.64
N VAL A 66 -14.97 16.65 -6.82
CA VAL A 66 -15.84 15.69 -6.11
C VAL A 66 -16.19 16.26 -4.74
N THR A 67 -17.48 16.38 -4.47
CA THR A 67 -17.97 16.86 -3.17
C THR A 67 -18.25 15.68 -2.25
N VAL A 68 -17.82 15.77 -1.00
CA VAL A 68 -18.20 14.82 0.06
C VAL A 68 -19.07 15.56 1.05
N THR A 69 -20.22 14.99 1.42
CA THR A 69 -21.07 15.63 2.43
C THR A 69 -20.43 15.54 3.81
N ALA A 70 -20.61 16.57 4.64
CA ALA A 70 -20.03 16.60 5.99
C ALA A 70 -20.42 15.38 6.85
N ALA A 71 -21.68 14.92 6.75
CA ALA A 71 -22.15 13.71 7.41
C ALA A 71 -21.38 12.45 6.98
N THR A 72 -20.99 12.39 5.71
CA THR A 72 -20.19 11.28 5.17
C THR A 72 -18.76 11.34 5.68
N VAL A 73 -18.17 12.53 5.70
CA VAL A 73 -16.84 12.72 6.29
C VAL A 73 -16.81 12.23 7.74
N ALA A 74 -17.78 12.64 8.57
CA ALA A 74 -17.87 12.23 9.96
C ALA A 74 -18.02 10.70 10.14
N THR A 75 -18.85 10.07 9.30
CA THR A 75 -19.11 8.62 9.37
C THR A 75 -18.01 7.74 8.78
N LEU A 76 -17.13 8.28 7.95
CA LEU A 76 -15.98 7.52 7.41
C LEU A 76 -14.82 7.40 8.40
N VAL A 77 -14.68 8.38 9.29
CA VAL A 77 -13.55 8.44 10.24
C VAL A 77 -13.64 7.36 11.32
N GLU A 78 -14.83 7.06 11.83
CA GLU A 78 -15.06 6.02 12.85
C GLU A 78 -14.68 4.59 12.40
N PRO A 79 -15.15 4.08 11.24
CA PRO A 79 -14.79 2.76 10.74
C PRO A 79 -13.36 2.66 10.19
N GLY A 80 -12.59 3.74 10.19
CA GLY A 80 -11.20 3.71 9.74
C GLY A 80 -11.00 4.01 8.25
N VAL A 81 -11.98 4.58 7.56
CA VAL A 81 -11.93 4.83 6.11
C VAL A 81 -11.29 6.19 5.82
N GLY A 82 -10.10 6.16 5.25
CA GLY A 82 -9.37 7.38 4.86
C GLY A 82 -9.95 8.04 3.60
N LEU A 83 -9.89 9.37 3.54
CA LEU A 83 -10.20 10.16 2.34
C LEU A 83 -8.91 10.80 1.80
N CYS A 84 -8.60 10.59 0.53
CA CYS A 84 -7.49 11.25 -0.17
C CYS A 84 -8.02 12.18 -1.25
N TYR A 85 -7.57 13.43 -1.25
CA TYR A 85 -7.95 14.45 -2.22
C TYR A 85 -6.81 14.71 -3.18
N LEU A 86 -7.11 14.59 -4.47
CA LEU A 86 -6.23 14.88 -5.58
C LEU A 86 -6.86 15.94 -6.48
N SER A 87 -6.05 16.75 -7.15
CA SER A 87 -6.55 17.61 -8.24
C SER A 87 -7.05 16.73 -9.40
N GLU A 88 -7.74 17.32 -10.36
CA GLU A 88 -8.13 16.62 -11.59
C GLU A 88 -6.92 16.02 -12.33
N GLN A 89 -5.76 16.69 -12.27
CA GLN A 89 -4.49 16.22 -12.85
C GLN A 89 -3.73 15.22 -11.96
N GLY A 90 -4.33 14.75 -10.86
CA GLY A 90 -3.72 13.78 -9.94
C GLY A 90 -2.71 14.34 -8.93
N ARG A 91 -2.48 15.65 -8.88
CA ARG A 91 -1.63 16.27 -7.85
C ARG A 91 -2.26 16.12 -6.47
N TYR A 92 -1.47 15.68 -5.50
CA TYR A 92 -1.91 15.56 -4.11
C TYR A 92 -2.31 16.91 -3.50
N ILE A 93 -3.48 16.95 -2.86
CA ILE A 93 -4.01 18.13 -2.16
C ILE A 93 -3.95 17.92 -0.65
N GLY A 94 -4.43 16.76 -0.18
CA GLY A 94 -4.53 16.48 1.25
C GLY A 94 -5.24 15.16 1.52
N ARG A 95 -5.30 14.76 2.79
CA ARG A 95 -6.03 13.57 3.21
C ARG A 95 -6.65 13.75 4.59
N LEU A 96 -7.80 13.12 4.81
CA LEU A 96 -8.37 12.90 6.14
C LEU A 96 -8.14 11.44 6.52
N GLU A 97 -7.63 11.24 7.72
CA GLU A 97 -7.28 9.92 8.23
C GLU A 97 -8.02 9.64 9.52
N PRO A 98 -8.31 8.36 9.80
CA PRO A 98 -8.88 7.96 11.07
C PRO A 98 -7.91 8.23 12.23
N HIS A 99 -8.48 8.45 13.42
CA HIS A 99 -7.75 8.79 14.65
C HIS A 99 -6.68 7.76 15.02
N PHE A 100 -6.94 6.48 14.74
CA PHE A 100 -6.03 5.39 15.05
C PHE A 100 -5.66 4.63 13.79
N SER A 101 -4.37 4.66 13.47
CA SER A 101 -3.82 3.75 12.47
C SER A 101 -3.60 2.38 13.12
N LYS A 102 -4.16 1.32 12.52
CA LYS A 102 -3.89 -0.09 12.89
C LYS A 102 -2.39 -0.40 13.05
N ASN A 103 -1.52 0.38 12.40
CA ASN A 103 -0.07 0.19 12.35
C ASN A 103 0.72 1.20 13.22
N SER A 104 0.12 1.76 14.28
CA SER A 104 0.81 2.74 15.14
C SER A 104 2.07 2.17 15.80
N LEU A 105 2.00 0.96 16.35
CA LEU A 105 3.13 0.26 16.97
C LEU A 105 4.23 -0.05 15.95
N LEU A 106 3.84 -0.57 14.78
CA LEU A 106 4.77 -0.83 13.68
C LEU A 106 5.46 0.47 13.24
N ARG A 107 4.72 1.57 13.12
CA ARG A 107 5.31 2.88 12.78
C ARG A 107 6.27 3.36 13.86
N ALA A 108 5.97 3.16 15.13
CA ALA A 108 6.89 3.50 16.21
C ALA A 108 8.20 2.70 16.11
N ASP A 109 8.12 1.41 15.80
CA ASP A 109 9.31 0.55 15.62
C ASP A 109 10.09 0.91 14.36
N GLN A 110 9.42 1.23 13.26
CA GLN A 110 10.06 1.77 12.06
C GLN A 110 10.78 3.07 12.36
N TRP A 111 10.16 3.95 13.16
CA TRP A 111 10.78 5.20 13.58
C TRP A 111 12.03 4.94 14.41
N ARG A 112 11.96 4.06 15.43
CA ARG A 112 13.13 3.65 16.22
C ARG A 112 14.25 3.06 15.34
N ALA A 113 13.90 2.19 14.40
CA ALA A 113 14.86 1.57 13.49
C ALA A 113 15.51 2.58 12.54
N ALA A 114 14.83 3.69 12.19
CA ALA A 114 15.40 4.74 11.36
C ALA A 114 16.56 5.49 12.04
N PHE A 115 16.57 5.56 13.37
CA PHE A 115 17.64 6.18 14.17
C PHE A 115 18.74 5.22 14.60
N ASP A 116 18.62 3.92 14.30
CA ASP A 116 19.65 2.90 14.53
C ASP A 116 20.34 2.58 13.20
N GLU A 117 21.61 2.97 13.05
CA GLU A 117 22.37 2.76 11.80
C GLU A 117 22.47 1.29 11.37
N GLN A 118 22.59 0.36 12.33
CA GLN A 118 22.73 -1.06 12.03
C GLN A 118 21.39 -1.63 11.55
N ARG A 119 20.30 -1.34 12.26
CA ARG A 119 18.95 -1.77 11.86
C ARG A 119 18.50 -1.13 10.57
N LYS A 120 18.73 0.16 10.38
CA LYS A 120 18.46 0.89 9.14
C LYS A 120 19.16 0.24 7.94
N LEU A 121 20.45 -0.06 8.07
CA LEU A 121 21.21 -0.72 6.99
C LEU A 121 20.70 -2.14 6.72
N ALA A 122 20.38 -2.90 7.77
CA ALA A 122 19.83 -4.25 7.63
C ALA A 122 18.49 -4.23 6.87
N ILE A 123 17.56 -3.35 7.27
CA ILE A 123 16.25 -3.18 6.61
C ILE A 123 16.42 -2.70 5.16
N ALA A 124 17.29 -1.73 4.91
CA ALA A 124 17.55 -1.23 3.56
C ALA A 124 18.08 -2.33 2.62
N ARG A 125 18.99 -3.19 3.11
CA ARG A 125 19.48 -4.35 2.35
C ARG A 125 18.36 -5.32 2.02
N GLN A 126 17.46 -5.59 2.96
CA GLN A 126 16.30 -6.47 2.72
C GLN A 126 15.37 -5.88 1.65
N PHE A 127 15.09 -4.58 1.67
CA PHE A 127 14.29 -3.94 0.61
C PHE A 127 14.94 -4.04 -0.77
N VAL A 128 16.24 -3.78 -0.88
CA VAL A 128 16.97 -3.89 -2.15
C VAL A 128 16.98 -5.33 -2.65
N GLN A 129 17.26 -6.31 -1.77
CA GLN A 129 17.22 -7.73 -2.11
C GLN A 129 15.84 -8.13 -2.62
N GLY A 130 14.78 -7.82 -1.86
CA GLY A 130 13.41 -8.12 -2.26
C GLY A 130 13.01 -7.46 -3.58
N LYS A 131 13.45 -6.22 -3.84
CA LYS A 131 13.20 -5.54 -5.13
C LYS A 131 13.91 -6.24 -6.28
N LEU A 132 15.19 -6.58 -6.12
CA LEU A 132 15.98 -7.28 -7.13
C LEU A 132 15.41 -8.69 -7.42
N GLU A 133 15.00 -9.42 -6.39
CA GLU A 133 14.33 -10.72 -6.53
C GLU A 133 13.00 -10.59 -7.26
N THR A 134 12.17 -9.61 -6.87
CA THR A 134 10.87 -9.36 -7.50
C THR A 134 11.03 -9.06 -9.00
N VAL A 135 11.97 -8.17 -9.35
CA VAL A 135 12.25 -7.85 -10.75
C VAL A 135 12.78 -9.07 -11.48
N ARG A 136 13.69 -9.85 -10.88
CA ARG A 136 14.23 -11.06 -11.51
C ARG A 136 13.13 -12.10 -11.77
N VAL A 137 12.21 -12.31 -10.83
CA VAL A 137 11.06 -13.21 -11.01
C VAL A 137 10.13 -12.70 -12.11
N MET A 138 9.85 -11.40 -12.15
CA MET A 138 9.04 -10.78 -13.21
C MET A 138 9.69 -10.99 -14.59
N LEU A 139 10.99 -10.74 -14.73
CA LEU A 139 11.70 -10.94 -15.99
C LEU A 139 11.81 -12.42 -16.39
N LEU A 140 12.03 -13.33 -15.42
CA LEU A 140 12.01 -14.78 -15.69
C LEU A 140 10.66 -15.25 -16.24
N ARG A 141 9.54 -14.69 -15.74
CA ARG A 141 8.20 -14.98 -16.27
C ARG A 141 8.04 -14.44 -17.69
N ALA A 142 8.40 -13.18 -17.93
CA ALA A 142 8.34 -12.58 -19.27
C ALA A 142 9.21 -13.32 -20.29
N ASN A 143 10.39 -13.80 -19.88
CA ASN A 143 11.31 -14.49 -20.77
C ASN A 143 10.82 -15.89 -21.19
N ARG A 144 9.91 -16.52 -20.43
CA ARG A 144 9.28 -17.80 -20.84
C ARG A 144 8.40 -17.63 -22.08
N GLU A 145 7.86 -16.44 -22.30
CA GLU A 145 6.97 -16.14 -23.42
C GLU A 145 7.74 -15.56 -24.62
N GLN A 146 8.78 -14.76 -24.36
CA GLN A 146 9.49 -14.01 -25.40
C GLN A 146 10.83 -14.61 -25.84
N ASP A 147 11.43 -15.50 -25.03
CA ASP A 147 12.76 -16.10 -25.23
C ASP A 147 13.80 -15.12 -25.79
N SER A 148 13.94 -13.97 -25.11
CA SER A 148 14.74 -12.85 -25.60
C SER A 148 16.16 -12.89 -25.01
N PRO A 149 17.21 -12.86 -25.84
CA PRO A 149 18.59 -12.75 -25.36
C PRO A 149 18.87 -11.50 -24.50
N ALA A 150 18.10 -10.43 -24.69
CA ALA A 150 18.20 -9.22 -23.86
C ALA A 150 17.68 -9.48 -22.44
N LEU A 151 16.56 -10.20 -22.30
CA LEU A 151 15.99 -10.56 -21.00
C LEU A 151 16.88 -11.55 -20.25
N THR A 152 17.43 -12.56 -20.94
CA THR A 152 18.39 -13.50 -20.33
C THR A 152 19.59 -12.76 -19.74
N ARG A 153 20.20 -11.82 -20.48
CA ARG A 153 21.31 -11.00 -19.97
C ARG A 153 20.92 -10.15 -18.76
N ALA A 154 19.72 -9.55 -18.75
CA ALA A 154 19.24 -8.78 -17.62
C ALA A 154 18.99 -9.65 -16.37
N ILE A 155 18.45 -10.85 -16.55
CA ILE A 155 18.20 -11.81 -15.47
C ILE A 155 19.50 -12.28 -14.82
N ASP A 156 20.54 -12.52 -15.63
CA ASP A 156 21.87 -12.89 -15.13
C ASP A 156 22.54 -11.72 -14.41
N GLY A 157 22.45 -10.50 -14.95
CA GLY A 157 22.93 -9.29 -14.28
C GLY A 157 22.28 -9.08 -12.90
N LEU A 158 20.96 -9.33 -12.79
CA LEU A 158 20.25 -9.26 -11.50
C LEU A 158 20.69 -10.36 -10.53
N LYS A 159 20.99 -11.57 -11.01
CA LYS A 159 21.53 -12.67 -10.19
C LYS A 159 22.87 -12.29 -9.57
N ASP A 160 23.74 -11.63 -10.33
CA ASP A 160 25.04 -11.17 -9.83
C ASP A 160 24.93 -9.94 -8.93
N ALA A 161 23.93 -9.08 -9.14
CA ALA A 161 23.61 -8.01 -8.19
C ALA A 161 23.13 -8.55 -6.84
N LEU A 162 22.27 -9.59 -6.85
CA LEU A 162 21.77 -10.25 -5.63
C LEU A 162 22.89 -10.87 -4.80
N ARG A 163 23.88 -11.49 -5.45
CA ARG A 163 25.08 -12.04 -4.77
C ARG A 163 25.90 -10.97 -4.05
N ARG A 164 25.92 -9.73 -4.56
CA ARG A 164 26.71 -8.62 -4.02
C ARG A 164 25.98 -7.80 -2.94
N ALA A 165 24.65 -7.80 -2.95
CA ALA A 165 23.80 -7.05 -2.03
C ALA A 165 24.13 -7.23 -0.52
N PRO A 166 24.44 -8.43 0.01
CA PRO A 166 24.75 -8.59 1.44
C PRO A 166 26.08 -7.94 1.88
N GLY A 167 27.00 -7.65 0.95
CA GLY A 167 28.35 -7.16 1.24
C GLY A 167 28.51 -5.63 1.31
N VAL A 168 27.46 -4.84 1.07
CA VAL A 168 27.58 -3.37 0.96
C VAL A 168 27.55 -2.70 2.34
N PRO A 169 28.67 -2.11 2.83
CA PRO A 169 28.81 -1.67 4.22
C PRO A 169 28.20 -0.29 4.53
N ARG A 170 27.69 0.45 3.55
CA ARG A 170 27.14 1.81 3.75
C ARG A 170 25.83 2.02 2.99
N SER A 171 24.88 2.67 3.65
CA SER A 171 23.56 3.01 3.11
C SER A 171 23.64 3.84 1.81
N GLY A 172 24.61 4.74 1.68
CA GLY A 172 24.77 5.60 0.50
C GLY A 172 25.25 4.93 -0.80
N ARG A 173 25.55 3.62 -0.80
CA ARG A 173 25.88 2.85 -2.04
C ARG A 173 24.75 1.89 -2.47
N LEU A 174 23.66 1.81 -1.71
CA LEU A 174 22.51 0.95 -2.03
C LEU A 174 21.56 1.60 -3.04
N ALA A 175 21.51 2.94 -3.07
CA ALA A 175 21.14 3.68 -4.26
C ALA A 175 22.37 3.67 -5.18
N GLY A 176 22.23 3.27 -6.43
CA GLY A 176 23.32 3.40 -7.41
C GLY A 176 23.71 4.88 -7.62
N PRO A 177 24.70 5.16 -8.48
CA PRO A 177 24.92 6.53 -8.96
C PRO A 177 23.64 7.11 -9.58
#